data_AF-A0A850ETL1-F1
#
_entry.id   AF-A0A850ETL1-F1
#
_cell.length_a   1.000
_cell.length_b   1.000
_cell.length_c   1.000
_cell.angle_alpha   90.00
_cell.angle_beta   90.00
_cell.angle_gamma   90.00
#
_symmetry.space_group_name_H-M   'P 1'
#
loop_
_entity.id
_entity.type
_entity.pdbx_description
1 polymer ?
#
loop_
_entity_poly.entity_id
_entity_poly.type
_entity_poly.pdbx_seq_one_letter_code
_entity_poly.pdbx_strand_id
1 'polypeptide(L)'
;MNIAVAIKHLYPYADPLRDFIVLDNGPELVLRPGAEEKGRVRYEIKPPQNGEESVEGVHYRYGIDYNRLTEGEDYDIVERGPYIAAWNLDAPQPTEQELQAAWETYQEAEANKPPQLTENEQLRAENASLHGRLGDVEVIMAELLSI
;
A
#
# COMPACT_ATOMS: atom_id res chain seq x y z
N MET A 1 0.40 4.57 5.85
CA MET A 1 -0.93 4.67 5.21
C MET A 1 -0.76 4.71 3.69
N ASN A 2 -1.66 4.11 2.92
CA ASN A 2 -1.66 4.28 1.45
C ASN A 2 -2.53 5.50 1.08
N ILE A 3 -1.88 6.64 0.85
CA ILE A 3 -2.54 7.92 0.55
C ILE A 3 -3.38 7.84 -0.73
N ALA A 4 -2.88 7.16 -1.78
CA ALA A 4 -3.61 7.06 -3.03
C ALA A 4 -4.93 6.28 -2.85
N VAL A 5 -4.93 5.22 -2.05
CA VAL A 5 -6.15 4.46 -1.72
C VAL A 5 -7.12 5.31 -0.89
N ALA A 6 -6.62 6.04 0.12
CA ALA A 6 -7.45 6.93 0.93
C ALA A 6 -8.10 8.03 0.08
N ILE A 7 -7.34 8.68 -0.82
CA ILE A 7 -7.86 9.67 -1.76
C ILE A 7 -8.92 9.04 -2.68
N LYS A 8 -8.67 7.84 -3.23
CA LYS A 8 -9.66 7.13 -4.05
C LYS A 8 -10.90 6.71 -3.26
N HIS A 9 -10.79 6.53 -1.95
CA HIS A 9 -11.96 6.26 -1.12
C HIS A 9 -12.82 7.53 -0.94
N LEU A 10 -12.19 8.68 -0.73
CA LEU A 10 -12.87 9.99 -0.63
C LEU A 10 -13.41 10.50 -1.98
N TYR A 11 -12.65 10.27 -3.05
CA TYR A 11 -12.93 10.70 -4.41
C TYR A 11 -12.87 9.50 -5.37
N PRO A 12 -13.93 8.66 -5.43
CA PRO A 12 -13.93 7.41 -6.20
C PRO A 12 -13.62 7.54 -7.69
N TYR A 13 -13.93 8.71 -8.26
CA TYR A 13 -13.75 9.01 -9.67
C TYR A 13 -12.41 9.66 -10.01
N ALA A 14 -11.59 9.98 -9.01
CA ALA A 14 -10.30 10.62 -9.22
C ALA A 14 -9.27 9.65 -9.83
N ASP A 15 -8.57 10.13 -10.85
CA ASP A 15 -7.47 9.42 -11.52
C ASP A 15 -6.12 9.78 -10.86
N PRO A 16 -5.42 8.81 -10.23
CA PRO A 16 -4.13 9.03 -9.56
C PRO A 16 -2.95 9.36 -10.51
N LEU A 17 -3.18 9.43 -11.82
CA LEU A 17 -2.20 9.87 -12.81
C LEU A 17 -2.51 11.27 -13.38
N ARG A 18 -3.71 11.80 -13.14
CA ARG A 18 -4.17 13.06 -13.74
C ARG A 18 -4.66 14.06 -12.71
N ASP A 19 -5.44 13.58 -11.76
CA ASP A 19 -6.19 14.41 -10.82
C ASP A 19 -5.41 14.66 -9.53
N PHE A 20 -4.53 13.74 -9.15
CA PHE A 20 -3.55 13.92 -8.07
C PHE A 20 -2.34 13.04 -8.32
N ILE A 21 -1.18 13.41 -7.78
CA ILE A 21 0.04 12.60 -7.85
C ILE A 21 0.51 12.37 -6.42
N VAL A 22 0.75 11.11 -6.06
CA VAL A 22 1.40 10.73 -4.79
C VAL A 22 2.83 10.28 -5.10
N LEU A 23 3.80 10.88 -4.42
CA LEU A 23 5.20 10.51 -4.52
C LEU A 23 5.71 10.03 -3.16
N ASP A 24 6.73 9.19 -3.20
CA ASP A 24 7.52 8.83 -2.03
C ASP A 24 8.98 9.03 -2.41
N ASN A 25 9.62 10.02 -1.79
CA ASN A 25 11.03 10.31 -2.04
C ASN A 25 11.94 9.37 -1.24
N GLY A 26 11.37 8.47 -0.44
CA GLY A 26 12.11 7.60 0.45
C GLY A 26 12.77 8.35 1.60
N PRO A 27 13.80 7.76 2.22
CA PRO A 27 14.52 8.38 3.32
C PRO A 27 15.24 9.67 2.88
N GLU A 28 14.93 10.78 3.54
CA GLU A 28 15.59 12.05 3.31
C GLU A 28 16.73 12.25 4.32
N LEU A 29 17.87 12.75 3.81
CA LEU A 29 19.01 13.13 4.64
C LEU A 29 18.83 14.56 5.13
N VAL A 30 18.80 14.76 6.45
CA VAL A 30 18.73 16.08 7.06
C VAL A 30 20.01 16.32 7.85
N LEU A 31 20.76 17.37 7.49
CA LEU A 31 21.98 17.75 8.20
C LEU A 31 21.64 18.12 9.64
N ARG A 32 22.42 17.59 10.59
CA ARG A 32 22.23 17.87 12.00
C ARG A 32 23.47 18.51 12.62
N PRO A 33 23.53 19.84 12.72
CA PRO A 33 24.63 20.51 13.39
C PRO A 33 24.67 20.14 14.89
N GLY A 34 25.86 19.79 15.40
CA GLY A 34 26.12 19.58 16.83
C GLY A 34 25.75 18.21 17.40
N ALA A 35 25.71 17.15 16.58
CA ALA A 35 25.41 15.80 17.05
C ALA A 35 26.54 15.15 17.87
N GLU A 36 27.79 15.59 17.71
CA GLU A 36 28.95 15.15 18.52
C GLU A 36 28.73 15.31 20.03
N GLU A 37 27.99 16.34 20.46
CA GLU A 37 27.75 16.63 21.89
C GLU A 37 26.70 15.72 22.54
N LYS A 38 25.90 14.98 21.75
CA LYS A 38 24.70 14.29 22.25
C LYS A 38 24.87 12.79 22.51
N GLY A 39 26.09 12.25 22.42
CA GLY A 39 26.43 10.89 22.87
C GLY A 39 25.60 9.77 22.23
N ARG A 40 25.09 9.96 21.01
CA ARG A 40 24.29 8.96 20.29
C ARG A 40 25.18 7.99 19.50
N VAL A 41 24.65 6.80 19.23
CA VAL A 41 25.32 5.76 18.43
C VAL A 41 25.59 6.29 17.03
N ARG A 42 26.87 6.42 16.68
CA ARG A 42 27.34 6.83 15.35
C ARG A 42 27.37 5.60 14.47
N TYR A 43 26.59 5.60 13.39
CA TYR A 43 26.69 4.58 12.35
C TYR A 43 27.60 5.12 11.25
N GLU A 44 28.76 4.49 11.04
CA GLU A 44 29.57 4.79 9.86
C GLU A 44 28.86 4.25 8.62
N ILE A 45 28.40 5.16 7.74
CA ILE A 45 27.83 4.78 6.46
C ILE A 45 28.97 4.77 5.44
N LYS A 46 29.35 3.59 4.94
CA LYS A 46 30.36 3.43 3.88
C LYS A 46 29.69 2.93 2.60
N PRO A 47 30.04 3.47 1.42
CA PRO A 47 29.58 2.90 0.16
C PRO A 47 30.16 1.48 0.02
N PRO A 48 29.36 0.49 -0.40
CA PRO A 48 29.88 -0.86 -0.63
C PRO A 48 30.88 -0.85 -1.79
N GLN A 49 32.07 -1.40 -1.59
CA GLN A 49 33.01 -1.61 -2.70
C GLN A 49 32.55 -2.82 -3.53
N ASN A 50 32.81 -2.79 -4.84
CA ASN A 50 32.35 -3.86 -5.73
C ASN A 50 33.03 -5.20 -5.35
N GLY A 51 32.25 -6.17 -4.87
CA GLY A 51 32.74 -7.47 -4.40
C GLY A 51 33.05 -7.58 -2.91
N GLU A 52 32.69 -6.57 -2.10
CA GLU A 52 32.90 -6.59 -0.65
C GLU A 52 31.79 -7.39 0.07
N GLU A 53 32.18 -8.33 0.94
CA GLU A 53 31.23 -9.03 1.80
C GLU A 53 30.72 -8.09 2.91
N SER A 54 29.44 -8.17 3.24
CA SER A 54 28.83 -7.33 4.27
C SER A 54 29.52 -7.52 5.62
N VAL A 55 30.04 -6.43 6.21
CA VAL A 55 30.70 -6.46 7.52
C VAL A 55 29.66 -6.40 8.64
N GLU A 56 29.73 -7.32 9.60
CA GLU A 56 28.86 -7.33 10.77
C GLU A 56 29.00 -6.02 11.58
N GLY A 57 27.88 -5.35 11.86
CA GLY A 57 27.83 -4.05 12.54
C GLY A 57 27.78 -2.83 11.61
N VAL A 58 28.09 -2.97 10.33
CA VAL A 58 27.97 -1.90 9.33
C VAL A 58 26.59 -1.94 8.69
N HIS A 59 25.84 -0.84 8.80
CA HIS A 59 24.50 -0.73 8.22
C HIS A 59 24.58 -0.12 6.82
N TYR A 60 24.40 -0.95 5.79
CA TYR A 60 24.34 -0.52 4.40
C TYR A 60 22.92 -0.09 4.04
N ARG A 61 22.71 1.18 3.63
CA ARG A 61 21.41 1.69 3.18
C ARG A 61 21.46 2.07 1.71
N TYR A 62 20.92 1.21 0.86
CA TYR A 62 20.95 1.32 -0.61
C TYR A 62 20.14 2.49 -1.20
N GLY A 63 19.44 3.27 -0.38
CA GLY A 63 18.62 4.43 -0.81
C GLY A 63 19.23 5.80 -0.55
N ILE A 64 20.50 5.85 -0.11
CA ILE A 64 21.19 7.11 0.20
C ILE A 64 22.06 7.52 -0.99
N ASP A 65 21.87 8.74 -1.49
CA ASP A 65 22.80 9.35 -2.45
C ASP A 65 24.01 9.89 -1.69
N TYR A 66 25.06 9.07 -1.63
CA TYR A 66 26.32 9.39 -0.96
C TYR A 66 27.01 10.64 -1.51
N ASN A 67 26.74 11.05 -2.76
CA ASN A 67 27.33 12.25 -3.34
C ASN A 67 26.78 13.55 -2.71
N ARG A 68 25.68 13.45 -1.95
CA ARG A 68 25.06 14.57 -1.23
C ARG A 68 25.56 14.70 0.21
N LEU A 69 26.41 13.78 0.67
CA LEU A 69 26.96 13.78 2.01
C LEU A 69 28.31 14.48 2.07
N THR A 70 28.59 15.13 3.19
CA THR A 70 29.91 15.69 3.51
C THR A 70 30.56 14.81 4.57
N GLU A 71 31.81 14.40 4.33
CA GLU A 71 32.57 13.59 5.27
C GLU A 71 32.78 14.35 6.59
N GLY A 72 32.56 13.66 7.72
CA GLY A 72 32.67 14.25 9.05
C GLY A 72 31.38 14.89 9.58
N GLU A 73 30.37 15.11 8.74
CA GLU A 73 29.08 15.65 9.14
C GLU A 73 28.10 14.57 9.60
N ASP A 74 27.26 14.91 10.58
CA ASP A 74 26.22 14.02 11.10
C ASP A 74 24.87 14.32 10.43
N TYR A 75 24.19 13.26 9.99
CA TYR A 75 22.91 13.35 9.30
C TYR A 75 21.86 12.51 10.04
N ASP A 76 20.67 13.08 10.22
CA ASP A 76 19.49 12.30 10.58
C ASP A 76 18.88 11.76 9.28
N ILE A 77 18.60 10.45 9.25
CA ILE A 77 17.80 9.88 8.17
C ILE A 77 16.34 9.94 8.58
N VAL A 78 15.56 10.77 7.89
CA VAL A 78 14.15 11.01 8.20
C VAL A 78 13.29 10.30 7.16
N GLU A 79 12.46 9.36 7.61
CA GLU A 79 11.44 8.75 6.76
C GLU A 79 10.18 9.61 6.79
N ARG A 80 9.95 10.36 5.71
CA ARG A 80 8.76 11.21 5.57
C ARG A 80 7.54 10.48 5.00
N GLY A 81 7.75 9.33 4.37
CA GLY A 81 6.70 8.54 3.73
C GLY A 81 6.11 9.22 2.47
N PRO A 82 5.08 8.60 1.88
CA PRO A 82 4.42 9.16 0.71
C PRO A 82 3.71 10.48 1.02
N TYR A 83 3.62 11.37 0.03
CA TYR A 83 2.95 12.67 0.12
C TYR A 83 2.24 13.02 -1.20
N ILE A 84 1.26 13.93 -1.14
CA ILE A 84 0.57 14.45 -2.32
C ILE A 84 1.48 15.51 -2.97
N ALA A 85 2.06 15.16 -4.12
CA ALA A 85 2.97 16.02 -4.87
C ALA A 85 2.24 16.97 -5.84
N ALA A 86 1.06 16.58 -6.32
CA ALA A 86 0.20 17.42 -7.16
C ALA A 86 -1.26 17.18 -6.84
N TRP A 87 -2.06 18.23 -6.94
CA TRP A 87 -3.51 18.22 -6.73
C TRP A 87 -4.21 19.07 -7.79
N ASN A 88 -4.98 18.41 -8.64
CA ASN A 88 -5.63 19.02 -9.82
C ASN A 88 -7.17 18.92 -9.77
N LEU A 89 -7.75 18.49 -8.65
CA LEU A 89 -9.19 18.45 -8.45
C LEU A 89 -9.72 19.83 -8.02
N ASP A 90 -10.96 20.15 -8.41
CA ASP A 90 -11.69 21.35 -7.98
C ASP A 90 -12.23 21.25 -6.53
N ALA A 91 -11.75 20.26 -5.78
CA ALA A 91 -12.05 20.05 -4.37
C ALA A 91 -10.84 20.45 -3.52
N PRO A 92 -11.02 20.83 -2.24
CA PRO A 92 -9.89 21.06 -1.36
C PRO A 92 -9.05 19.80 -1.18
N GLN A 93 -7.73 19.96 -1.11
CA GLN A 93 -6.83 18.87 -0.78
C GLN A 93 -7.15 18.35 0.63
N PRO A 94 -7.33 17.02 0.81
CA PRO A 94 -7.66 16.46 2.12
C PRO A 94 -6.51 16.64 3.11
N THR A 95 -6.88 16.87 4.36
CA THR A 95 -5.95 16.91 5.50
C THR A 95 -5.47 15.51 5.88
N GLU A 96 -4.38 15.42 6.64
CA GLU A 96 -3.86 14.14 7.14
C GLU A 96 -4.90 13.38 7.97
N GLN A 97 -5.72 14.09 8.75
CA GLN A 97 -6.79 13.49 9.55
C GLN A 97 -7.89 12.88 8.67
N GLU A 98 -8.28 13.58 7.59
CA GLU A 98 -9.28 13.07 6.64
C GLU A 98 -8.73 11.87 5.87
N LEU A 99 -7.46 11.90 5.48
CA LEU A 99 -6.80 10.76 4.84
C LEU A 99 -6.75 9.54 5.77
N GLN A 100 -6.39 9.74 7.04
CA GLN A 100 -6.33 8.67 8.03
C GLN A 100 -7.72 8.07 8.28
N ALA A 101 -8.75 8.92 8.47
CA ALA A 101 -10.13 8.44 8.65
C ALA A 101 -10.64 7.68 7.41
N ALA A 102 -10.33 8.16 6.21
CA ALA A 102 -10.68 7.47 4.97
C ALA A 102 -9.96 6.12 4.82
N TRP A 103 -8.69 6.05 5.24
CA TRP A 103 -7.92 4.81 5.25
C TRP A 103 -8.50 3.77 6.23
N GLU A 104 -8.87 4.19 7.44
CA GLU A 104 -9.51 3.33 8.43
C GLU A 104 -10.86 2.81 7.91
N THR A 105 -11.70 3.70 7.35
CA THR A 105 -12.98 3.32 6.74
C THR A 105 -12.79 2.33 5.58
N TYR A 106 -11.78 2.55 4.74
CA TYR A 106 -11.42 1.61 3.67
C TYR A 106 -11.02 0.25 4.23
N GLN A 107 -10.19 0.21 5.27
CA GLN A 107 -9.75 -1.04 5.90
C GLN A 107 -10.92 -1.81 6.51
N GLU A 108 -11.83 -1.13 7.21
CA GLU A 108 -13.04 -1.74 7.76
C GLU A 108 -13.94 -2.29 6.65
N ALA A 109 -14.13 -1.53 5.57
CA ALA A 109 -14.90 -1.99 4.42
C ALA A 109 -14.25 -3.22 3.77
N GLU A 110 -12.92 -3.22 3.62
CA GLU A 110 -12.16 -4.32 3.02
C GLU A 110 -12.19 -5.58 3.90
N ALA A 111 -12.08 -5.43 5.22
CA ALA A 111 -12.16 -6.53 6.17
C ALA A 111 -13.56 -7.16 6.22
N ASN A 112 -14.60 -6.36 5.96
CA ASN A 112 -16.00 -6.81 5.93
C ASN A 112 -16.46 -7.26 4.54
N LYS A 113 -15.61 -7.23 3.51
CA LYS A 113 -16.00 -7.79 2.21
C LYS A 113 -16.25 -9.29 2.37
N PRO A 114 -17.39 -9.81 1.90
CA PRO A 114 -17.57 -11.25 1.86
C PRO A 114 -16.42 -11.87 1.05
N PRO A 115 -15.93 -13.05 1.45
CA PRO A 115 -14.89 -13.73 0.68
C PRO A 115 -15.35 -13.82 -0.76
N GLN A 116 -14.57 -13.24 -1.68
CA GLN A 116 -14.85 -13.39 -3.10
C GLN A 116 -14.69 -14.88 -3.41
N LEU A 117 -15.79 -15.54 -3.74
CA LEU A 117 -15.72 -16.90 -4.26
C LEU A 117 -14.80 -16.86 -5.47
N THR A 118 -13.82 -17.77 -5.49
CA THR A 118 -13.05 -17.98 -6.71
C THR A 118 -14.02 -18.37 -7.82
N GLU A 119 -13.69 -18.04 -9.07
CA GLU A 119 -14.52 -18.38 -10.23
C GLU A 119 -14.95 -19.86 -10.23
N ASN A 120 -14.07 -20.76 -9.78
CA ASN A 120 -14.36 -22.18 -9.62
C ASN A 120 -15.42 -22.48 -8.55
N GLU A 121 -15.39 -21.79 -7.42
CA GLU A 121 -16.38 -21.96 -6.35
C GLU A 121 -17.74 -21.41 -6.76
N GLN A 122 -17.75 -20.30 -7.49
CA GLN A 122 -18.98 -19.73 -8.07
C GLN A 122 -19.59 -20.67 -9.11
N LEU A 123 -18.79 -21.19 -10.04
CA LEU A 123 -19.23 -22.19 -11.03
C LEU A 123 -19.71 -23.49 -10.37
N ARG A 124 -19.11 -23.92 -9.26
CA ARG A 124 -19.57 -25.09 -8.50
C ARG A 124 -20.92 -24.83 -7.83
N ALA A 125 -21.11 -23.67 -7.22
CA ALA A 125 -22.38 -23.27 -6.63
C ALA A 125 -23.50 -23.19 -7.68
N GLU A 126 -23.20 -22.61 -8.85
CA GLU A 126 -24.15 -22.53 -9.97
C GLU A 126 -24.49 -23.91 -10.54
N ASN A 127 -23.51 -24.78 -10.76
CA ASN A 127 -23.75 -26.16 -11.22
C ASN A 127 -24.58 -26.96 -10.22
N ALA A 128 -24.31 -26.84 -8.92
CA ALA A 128 -25.10 -27.50 -7.88
C ALA A 128 -26.56 -27.00 -7.88
N SER A 129 -26.77 -25.69 -8.05
CA SER A 129 -28.11 -25.11 -8.18
C SER A 129 -28.85 -25.60 -9.42
N LEU A 130 -28.17 -25.67 -10.57
CA LEU A 130 -28.74 -26.19 -11.81
C LEU A 130 -29.12 -27.67 -11.70
N HIS A 131 -28.28 -28.49 -11.07
CA HIS A 131 -28.58 -29.90 -10.83
C HIS A 131 -29.80 -30.10 -9.92
N GLY A 132 -29.95 -29.26 -8.89
CA GLY A 132 -31.16 -29.28 -8.04
C GLY A 132 -32.43 -29.00 -8.85
N ARG A 133 -32.41 -27.94 -9.66
CA ARG A 133 -33.54 -27.58 -10.53
C ARG A 133 -33.86 -28.67 -11.57
N LEU A 134 -32.83 -29.33 -12.09
CA LEU A 134 -33.02 -30.45 -13.02
C LEU A 134 -33.71 -31.63 -12.34
N GLY A 135 -33.29 -31.99 -11.12
CA GLY A 135 -33.92 -33.04 -10.32
C GLY A 135 -35.39 -32.73 -10.02
N ASP A 136 -35.72 -31.49 -9.67
CA ASP A 136 -37.11 -31.07 -9.46
C ASP A 136 -37.97 -31.25 -10.72
N VAL A 137 -37.41 -30.91 -11.90
CA VAL A 137 -38.09 -31.10 -13.19
C VAL A 137 -38.25 -32.58 -13.54
N GLU A 138 -37.25 -33.41 -13.24
CA GLU A 138 -37.32 -34.87 -13.43
C GLU A 138 -38.41 -35.50 -12.56
N VAL A 139 -38.53 -35.08 -11.30
CA VAL A 139 -39.60 -35.53 -10.39
C VAL A 139 -40.97 -35.11 -10.91
N ILE A 140 -41.14 -33.86 -11.33
CA ILE A 140 -42.40 -33.36 -11.91
C ILE A 140 -42.77 -34.14 -13.17
N MET A 141 -41.81 -34.43 -14.06
CA MET A 141 -42.06 -35.25 -15.25
C MET A 141 -42.45 -36.68 -14.90
N ALA A 142 -41.80 -37.29 -13.91
CA ALA A 142 -42.12 -38.65 -13.48
C ALA A 142 -43.53 -38.74 -12.88
N GLU A 143 -43.96 -37.74 -12.11
CA GLU A 143 -45.32 -37.65 -11.58
C GLU A 143 -46.37 -37.49 -12.69
N LEU A 144 -46.10 -36.65 -13.70
CA LEU A 144 -47.00 -36.43 -14.84
C LEU A 144 -47.15 -37.65 -15.75
N LEU A 145 -46.12 -38.51 -15.85
CA LEU A 145 -46.13 -39.72 -16.69
C LEU A 145 -46.71 -40.95 -15.96
N SER A 146 -46.94 -40.87 -14.65
CA SER A 146 -47.54 -41.93 -13.82
C SER A 146 -49.07 -41.81 -13.67
N ILE A 147 -49.69 -40.84 -14.36
CA ILE A 147 -51.15 -40.61 -14.42
C ILE A 147 -51.66 -41.07 -15.79
#